data_AF-A0A6G0IZH9-F1
#
_entry.id   AF-A0A6G0IZH9-F1
#
_cell.length_a   1.000
_cell.length_b   1.000
_cell.length_c   1.000
_cell.angle_alpha   90.00
_cell.angle_beta   90.00
_cell.angle_gamma   90.00
#
_symmetry.space_group_name_H-M   'P 1'
#
loop_
_entity.id
_entity.type
_entity.pdbx_description
1 polymer ?
#
loop_
_entity_poly.entity_id
_entity_poly.type
_entity_poly.pdbx_seq_one_letter_code
_entity_poly.pdbx_strand_id
1 'polypeptide(L)'
;MDVIKPFMGIYSLVDRMKSNSKKCPHISSRLDALQRLVEFVQQKEADQLSEDVIKALEKLNTILESAKEVLTKFSTQHVMQHMMKSSDYKLEFENLNKSLTDAFVTLSGALHVHQEEKLVEQESMLAEQENKLQELETKLVKQERKLVEQENRLAEQEDIVQRVESKIAYQSTGYYCILQ
;
A
#
# COMPACT_ATOMS: atom_id res chain seq x y z
N MET A 1 -2.04 -11.23 16.10
CA MET A 1 -2.94 -12.38 16.34
C MET A 1 -2.48 -13.58 15.54
N ASP A 2 -2.38 -14.76 16.14
CA ASP A 2 -2.04 -16.00 15.43
C ASP A 2 -3.32 -16.64 14.85
N VAL A 3 -3.80 -16.04 13.76
CA VAL A 3 -5.05 -16.41 13.08
C VAL A 3 -4.88 -17.66 12.20
N ILE A 4 -3.66 -18.19 12.05
CA ILE A 4 -3.38 -19.39 11.22
C ILE A 4 -3.74 -20.69 11.94
N LYS A 5 -3.55 -20.78 13.26
CA LYS A 5 -3.83 -21.99 14.05
C LYS A 5 -5.26 -22.55 13.87
N PRO A 6 -6.32 -21.73 13.88
CA PRO A 6 -7.68 -22.21 13.65
C PRO A 6 -7.88 -22.90 12.28
N PHE A 7 -7.25 -22.41 11.22
CA PHE A 7 -7.35 -22.99 9.88
C PHE A 7 -6.84 -24.44 9.85
N MET A 8 -5.67 -24.71 10.42
CA MET A 8 -5.09 -26.05 10.45
C MET A 8 -5.99 -27.07 11.14
N GLY A 9 -6.62 -26.66 12.25
CA GLY A 9 -7.60 -27.50 12.95
C GLY A 9 -8.81 -27.83 12.07
N ILE A 10 -9.32 -26.85 11.32
CA ILE A 10 -10.46 -27.02 10.43
C ILE A 10 -10.10 -27.90 9.22
N TYR A 11 -8.95 -27.72 8.58
CA TYR A 11 -8.52 -28.56 7.47
C TYR A 11 -8.45 -30.04 7.86
N SER A 12 -7.91 -30.35 9.05
CA SER A 12 -7.86 -31.73 9.55
C SER A 12 -9.26 -32.35 9.72
N LEU A 13 -10.28 -31.55 10.05
CA LEU A 13 -11.68 -31.99 10.14
C LEU A 13 -12.27 -32.19 8.74
N VAL A 14 -12.05 -31.23 7.85
CA VAL A 14 -12.55 -31.27 6.48
C VAL A 14 -11.98 -32.44 5.69
N ASP A 15 -10.70 -32.77 5.85
CA ASP A 15 -10.08 -33.90 5.15
C ASP A 15 -10.58 -35.26 5.66
N ARG A 16 -10.83 -35.39 6.97
CA ARG A 16 -11.52 -36.57 7.54
C ARG A 16 -12.91 -36.76 6.96
N MET A 17 -13.60 -35.67 6.64
CA MET A 17 -14.95 -35.66 6.06
C MET A 17 -14.97 -35.84 4.54
N LYS A 18 -13.92 -35.39 3.81
CA LYS A 18 -13.79 -35.57 2.35
C LYS A 18 -13.74 -37.05 1.96
N SER A 19 -13.19 -37.90 2.83
CA SER A 19 -13.24 -39.36 2.68
C SER A 19 -14.68 -39.92 2.71
N ASN A 20 -15.66 -39.13 3.20
CA ASN A 20 -17.04 -39.56 3.45
C ASN A 20 -18.14 -38.77 2.69
N SER A 21 -17.91 -37.60 2.08
CA SER A 21 -18.98 -36.92 1.30
C SER A 21 -18.54 -35.86 0.27
N LYS A 22 -19.34 -35.75 -0.80
CA LYS A 22 -19.25 -34.77 -1.90
C LYS A 22 -19.57 -33.30 -1.50
N LYS A 23 -19.94 -33.02 -0.24
CA LYS A 23 -20.49 -31.71 0.20
C LYS A 23 -19.45 -30.71 0.75
N CYS A 24 -18.21 -31.16 0.98
CA CYS A 24 -17.12 -30.35 1.52
C CYS A 24 -16.26 -29.51 0.53
N PRO A 25 -16.31 -29.65 -0.82
CA PRO A 25 -15.38 -28.94 -1.70
C PRO A 25 -15.42 -27.41 -1.54
N HIS A 26 -16.61 -26.83 -1.41
CA HIS A 26 -16.77 -25.37 -1.37
C HIS A 26 -16.29 -24.72 -0.07
N ILE A 27 -16.31 -25.46 1.04
CA ILE A 27 -15.76 -24.96 2.31
C ILE A 27 -14.24 -24.91 2.23
N SER A 28 -13.59 -25.94 1.67
CA SER A 28 -12.13 -25.94 1.49
C SER A 28 -11.67 -24.74 0.67
N SER A 29 -12.27 -24.50 -0.50
CA SER A 29 -11.87 -23.38 -1.36
C SER A 29 -12.05 -22.01 -0.69
N ARG A 30 -13.09 -21.83 0.14
CA ARG A 30 -13.30 -20.59 0.89
C ARG A 30 -12.29 -20.42 2.02
N LEU A 31 -11.97 -21.50 2.73
CA LEU A 31 -10.92 -21.49 3.75
C LEU A 31 -9.57 -21.16 3.11
N ASP A 32 -9.27 -21.72 1.94
CA ASP A 32 -8.01 -21.43 1.22
C ASP A 32 -7.92 -19.95 0.86
N ALA A 33 -9.02 -19.37 0.37
CA ALA A 33 -9.07 -17.94 0.04
C ALA A 33 -8.90 -17.05 1.28
N LEU A 34 -9.57 -17.40 2.38
CA LEU A 34 -9.45 -16.69 3.66
C LEU A 34 -8.04 -16.82 4.27
N GLN A 35 -7.44 -18.01 4.21
CA GLN A 35 -6.07 -18.24 4.70
C GLN A 35 -5.08 -17.38 3.93
N ARG A 36 -5.18 -17.31 2.60
CA ARG A 36 -4.32 -16.45 1.77
C ARG A 36 -4.42 -14.97 2.16
N LEU A 37 -5.63 -14.48 2.46
CA LEU A 37 -5.82 -13.11 2.94
C LEU A 37 -5.14 -12.90 4.30
N VAL A 38 -5.30 -13.84 5.23
CA VAL A 38 -4.66 -13.77 6.55
C VAL A 38 -3.15 -13.81 6.46
N GLU A 39 -2.58 -14.69 5.63
CA GLU A 39 -1.14 -14.77 5.37
C GLU A 39 -0.60 -13.46 4.79
N PHE A 40 -1.31 -12.89 3.80
CA PHE A 40 -0.95 -11.58 3.23
C PHE A 40 -0.93 -10.48 4.29
N VAL A 41 -1.91 -10.48 5.20
CA VAL A 41 -1.97 -9.50 6.29
C VAL A 41 -0.84 -9.70 7.29
N GLN A 42 -0.48 -10.93 7.63
CA GLN A 42 0.60 -11.23 8.57
C GLN A 42 1.99 -10.95 8.02
N GLN A 43 2.17 -11.02 6.69
CA GLN A 43 3.42 -10.61 6.03
C GLN A 43 3.61 -9.08 6.06
N LYS A 44 2.52 -8.31 6.14
CA LYS A 44 2.58 -6.87 6.35
C LYS A 44 2.72 -6.58 7.85
N GLU A 45 3.48 -5.55 8.20
CA GLU A 45 3.66 -5.15 9.60
C GLU A 45 2.31 -4.98 10.29
N ALA A 46 2.07 -5.81 11.32
CA ALA A 46 0.80 -5.86 12.05
C ALA A 46 0.44 -4.53 12.73
N ASP A 47 1.44 -3.67 12.94
CA ASP A 47 1.32 -2.38 13.63
C ASP A 47 0.75 -1.27 12.73
N GLN A 48 0.58 -1.54 11.42
CA GLN A 48 0.04 -0.56 10.46
C GLN A 48 -1.36 -0.89 9.96
N LEU A 49 -2.04 -1.89 10.53
CA LEU A 49 -3.38 -2.30 10.07
C LEU A 49 -4.44 -1.31 10.57
N SER A 50 -5.42 -1.00 9.71
CA SER A 50 -6.57 -0.19 10.13
C SER A 50 -7.44 -0.94 11.15
N GLU A 51 -8.16 -0.18 11.98
CA GLU A 51 -9.07 -0.72 12.98
C GLU A 51 -10.13 -1.65 12.36
N ASP A 52 -10.61 -1.32 11.15
CA ASP A 52 -11.59 -2.13 10.42
C ASP A 52 -11.02 -3.48 9.97
N VAL A 53 -9.74 -3.52 9.57
CA VAL A 53 -9.06 -4.79 9.24
C VAL A 53 -8.91 -5.64 10.50
N ILE A 54 -8.55 -5.04 11.64
CA ILE A 54 -8.43 -5.76 12.91
C ILE A 54 -9.79 -6.35 13.32
N LYS A 55 -10.86 -5.56 13.30
CA LYS A 55 -12.23 -6.02 13.58
C LYS A 55 -12.67 -7.15 12.63
N ALA A 56 -12.33 -7.05 11.34
CA ALA A 56 -12.64 -8.09 10.37
C ALA A 56 -11.90 -9.41 10.69
N LEU A 57 -10.64 -9.34 11.13
CA LEU A 57 -9.86 -10.52 11.56
C LEU A 57 -10.40 -11.15 12.85
N GLU A 58 -10.81 -10.35 13.82
CA GLU A 58 -11.45 -10.84 15.06
C GLU A 58 -12.77 -11.56 14.76
N LYS A 59 -13.60 -10.98 13.89
CA LYS A 59 -14.84 -11.59 13.42
C LYS A 59 -14.57 -12.90 12.67
N LEU A 60 -13.56 -12.93 11.81
CA LEU A 60 -13.12 -14.15 11.13
C LEU A 60 -12.72 -15.23 12.14
N ASN A 61 -11.92 -14.89 13.15
CA ASN A 61 -11.50 -15.85 14.16
C ASN A 61 -12.69 -16.48 14.91
N THR A 62 -13.69 -15.67 15.26
CA THR A 62 -14.95 -16.13 15.87
C THR A 62 -15.71 -17.11 14.95
N ILE A 63 -15.75 -16.81 13.64
CA ILE A 63 -16.38 -17.68 12.64
C ILE A 63 -15.60 -18.99 12.48
N LEU A 64 -14.27 -18.96 12.53
CA LEU A 64 -13.43 -20.16 12.44
C LEU A 64 -13.62 -21.08 13.65
N GLU A 65 -13.69 -20.53 14.87
CA GLU A 65 -14.01 -21.34 16.05
C GLU A 65 -15.41 -21.96 15.94
N SER A 66 -16.40 -21.19 15.48
CA SER A 66 -17.75 -21.71 15.23
C SER A 66 -17.76 -22.80 14.15
N ALA A 67 -16.97 -22.63 13.09
CA ALA A 67 -16.80 -23.61 12.02
C ALA A 67 -16.23 -24.93 12.56
N LYS A 68 -15.21 -24.84 13.41
CA LYS A 68 -14.59 -26.00 14.06
C LYS A 68 -15.61 -26.78 14.88
N GLU A 69 -16.49 -26.11 15.63
CA GLU A 69 -17.56 -26.76 16.38
C GLU A 69 -18.56 -27.50 15.47
N VAL A 70 -19.08 -26.82 14.44
CA VAL A 70 -20.03 -27.39 13.47
C VAL A 70 -19.44 -28.62 12.76
N LEU A 71 -18.17 -28.52 12.34
CA LEU A 71 -17.50 -29.62 11.63
C LEU A 71 -17.12 -30.77 12.57
N THR A 72 -16.82 -30.48 13.85
CA THR A 72 -16.59 -31.53 14.87
C THR A 72 -17.87 -32.30 15.18
N LYS A 73 -19.01 -31.60 15.31
CA LYS A 73 -20.32 -32.24 15.43
C LYS A 73 -20.58 -33.16 14.23
N PHE A 74 -20.31 -32.67 13.01
CA PHE A 74 -20.49 -33.50 11.80
C PHE A 74 -19.58 -34.74 11.76
N SER A 75 -18.31 -34.60 12.15
CA SER A 75 -17.35 -35.70 12.12
C SER A 75 -17.65 -36.78 13.17
N THR A 76 -18.29 -36.43 14.30
CA THR A 76 -18.65 -37.38 15.36
C THR A 76 -20.03 -38.01 15.15
N GLN A 77 -20.95 -37.29 14.49
CA GLN A 77 -22.35 -37.72 14.31
C GLN A 77 -22.62 -38.67 13.13
N HIS A 78 -21.59 -39.20 12.43
CA HIS A 78 -21.80 -40.32 11.49
C HIS A 78 -22.41 -41.56 12.19
N VAL A 79 -22.26 -41.68 13.52
CA VAL A 79 -22.89 -42.72 14.35
C VAL A 79 -24.39 -42.45 14.59
N MET A 80 -24.87 -41.22 14.33
CA MET A 80 -26.21 -40.75 14.68
C MET A 80 -27.04 -40.36 13.45
N GLN A 81 -26.69 -40.84 12.26
CA GLN A 81 -27.45 -40.65 11.02
C GLN A 81 -28.92 -41.10 11.12
N HIS A 82 -29.27 -41.90 12.13
CA HIS A 82 -30.62 -42.37 12.39
C HIS A 82 -31.46 -41.50 13.37
N MET A 83 -30.87 -40.49 14.04
CA MET A 83 -31.54 -39.80 15.16
C MET A 83 -31.77 -38.29 14.95
N MET A 84 -31.13 -37.64 13.98
CA MET A 84 -31.30 -36.20 13.71
C MET A 84 -32.14 -35.92 12.45
N LYS A 85 -32.99 -34.89 12.52
CA LYS A 85 -33.74 -34.38 11.37
C LYS A 85 -32.75 -33.78 10.36
N SER A 86 -32.72 -34.32 9.14
CA SER A 86 -31.82 -33.88 8.07
C SER A 86 -31.95 -32.40 7.70
N SER A 87 -33.06 -31.75 8.09
CA SER A 87 -33.32 -30.33 7.87
C SER A 87 -32.41 -29.40 8.68
N ASP A 88 -32.22 -29.66 9.98
CA ASP A 88 -31.50 -28.75 10.89
C ASP A 88 -30.01 -28.75 10.58
N TYR A 89 -29.49 -29.94 10.25
CA TYR A 89 -28.09 -30.14 9.89
C TYR A 89 -27.71 -29.44 8.57
N LYS A 90 -28.60 -29.50 7.56
CA LYS A 90 -28.39 -28.81 6.29
C LYS A 90 -28.34 -27.29 6.49
N LEU A 91 -29.20 -26.76 7.37
CA LEU A 91 -29.25 -25.34 7.68
C LEU A 91 -27.97 -24.85 8.38
N GLU A 92 -27.44 -25.58 9.37
CA GLU A 92 -26.17 -25.22 10.03
C GLU A 92 -25.00 -25.15 9.03
N PHE A 93 -24.92 -26.09 8.10
CA PHE A 93 -23.88 -26.11 7.08
C PHE A 93 -24.03 -24.97 6.05
N GLU A 94 -25.26 -24.65 5.65
CA GLU A 94 -25.54 -23.48 4.79
C GLU A 94 -25.20 -22.17 5.51
N ASN A 95 -25.54 -22.05 6.79
CA ASN A 95 -25.18 -20.91 7.62
C ASN A 95 -23.66 -20.75 7.73
N LEU A 96 -22.92 -21.83 7.96
CA LEU A 96 -21.46 -21.81 7.97
C LEU A 96 -20.89 -21.30 6.63
N ASN A 97 -21.40 -21.79 5.50
CA ASN A 97 -20.97 -21.32 4.18
C ASN A 97 -21.23 -19.83 3.98
N LYS A 98 -22.39 -19.35 4.43
CA LYS A 98 -22.74 -17.93 4.38
C LYS A 98 -21.78 -17.11 5.25
N SER A 99 -21.55 -17.52 6.50
CA SER A 99 -20.63 -16.83 7.40
C SER A 99 -19.20 -16.78 6.88
N LEU A 100 -18.68 -17.86 6.27
CA LEU A 100 -17.36 -17.83 5.62
C LEU A 100 -17.32 -16.89 4.42
N THR A 101 -18.41 -16.81 3.65
CA THR A 101 -18.51 -15.86 2.52
C THR A 101 -18.56 -14.42 3.02
N ASP A 102 -19.37 -14.14 4.04
CA ASP A 102 -19.49 -12.83 4.66
C ASP A 102 -18.15 -12.39 5.27
N ALA A 103 -17.42 -13.31 5.90
CA ALA A 103 -16.08 -13.06 6.42
C ALA A 103 -15.10 -12.71 5.31
N PHE A 104 -15.12 -13.44 4.19
CA PHE A 104 -14.27 -13.16 3.04
C PHE A 104 -14.54 -11.77 2.48
N VAL A 105 -15.81 -11.44 2.21
CA VAL A 105 -16.20 -10.13 1.68
C VAL A 105 -15.83 -9.00 2.65
N THR A 106 -16.09 -9.19 3.94
CA THR A 106 -15.76 -8.18 4.96
C THR A 106 -14.25 -7.94 5.03
N LEU A 107 -13.45 -9.01 5.10
CA LEU A 107 -12.00 -8.89 5.20
C LEU A 107 -11.38 -8.34 3.92
N SER A 108 -11.81 -8.80 2.74
CA SER A 108 -11.32 -8.27 1.46
C SER A 108 -11.67 -6.80 1.28
N GLY A 109 -12.89 -6.39 1.69
CA GLY A 109 -13.33 -5.00 1.60
C GLY A 109 -12.51 -4.10 2.53
N ALA A 110 -12.34 -4.49 3.79
CA ALA A 110 -11.52 -3.75 4.75
C ALA A 110 -10.07 -3.62 4.27
N LEU A 111 -9.50 -4.68 3.69
CA LEU A 111 -8.15 -4.65 3.13
C LEU A 111 -8.02 -3.74 1.90
N HIS A 112 -9.06 -3.67 1.07
CA HIS A 112 -9.06 -2.80 -0.09
C HIS A 112 -9.09 -1.32 0.33
N VAL A 113 -9.99 -0.96 1.24
CA VAL A 113 -10.07 0.40 1.79
C VAL A 113 -8.75 0.80 2.43
N HIS A 114 -8.17 -0.06 3.27
CA HIS A 114 -6.86 0.19 3.89
C HIS A 114 -5.74 0.43 2.87
N GLN A 115 -5.78 -0.25 1.72
CA GLN A 115 -4.79 -0.05 0.66
C GLN A 115 -5.03 1.26 -0.11
N GLU A 116 -6.28 1.61 -0.39
CA GLU A 116 -6.64 2.87 -1.03
C GLU A 116 -6.23 4.07 -0.17
N GLU A 117 -6.49 4.02 1.14
CA GLU A 117 -6.06 5.07 2.08
C GLU A 117 -4.54 5.31 2.01
N LYS A 118 -3.74 4.24 2.01
CA LYS A 118 -2.28 4.36 1.87
C LYS A 118 -1.85 4.91 0.51
N LEU A 119 -2.55 4.57 -0.56
CA LEU A 119 -2.25 5.13 -1.89
C LEU A 119 -2.53 6.63 -1.92
N VAL A 120 -3.65 7.07 -1.36
CA VAL A 120 -4.00 8.49 -1.26
C VAL A 120 -2.97 9.27 -0.44
N GLU A 121 -2.50 8.71 0.68
CA GLU A 121 -1.41 9.32 1.47
C GLU A 121 -0.13 9.45 0.66
N GLN A 122 0.26 8.41 -0.09
CA GLN A 122 1.45 8.44 -0.94
C GLN A 122 1.33 9.46 -2.08
N GLU A 123 0.17 9.55 -2.73
CA GLU A 123 -0.11 10.55 -3.75
C GLU A 123 -0.02 11.97 -3.19
N SER A 124 -0.53 12.20 -1.98
CA SER A 124 -0.43 13.50 -1.30
C SER A 124 1.02 13.88 -1.02
N MET A 125 1.83 12.93 -0.53
CA MET A 125 3.27 13.15 -0.30
C MET A 125 4.03 13.44 -1.59
N LEU A 126 3.71 12.74 -2.68
CA LEU A 126 4.32 12.98 -3.99
C LEU A 126 3.95 14.37 -4.53
N ALA A 127 2.70 14.77 -4.42
CA ALA A 127 2.25 16.11 -4.82
C ALA A 127 2.95 17.21 -4.00
N GLU A 128 3.19 17.00 -2.70
CA GLU A 128 3.95 17.95 -1.89
C GLU A 128 5.43 18.04 -2.35
N GLN A 129 6.05 16.91 -2.69
CA GLN A 129 7.41 16.91 -3.23
C GLN A 129 7.50 17.60 -4.58
N GLU A 130 6.54 17.39 -5.47
CA GLU A 130 6.47 18.04 -6.78
C GLU A 130 6.35 19.57 -6.64
N ASN A 131 5.50 20.05 -5.75
CA ASN A 131 5.39 21.49 -5.45
C ASN A 131 6.71 22.08 -4.94
N LYS A 132 7.41 21.37 -4.05
CA LYS A 132 8.74 21.80 -3.54
C LYS A 132 9.77 21.84 -4.67
N LEU A 133 9.76 20.86 -5.57
CA LEU A 133 10.66 20.82 -6.72
C LEU A 133 10.39 22.00 -7.66
N GLN A 134 9.12 22.28 -7.96
CA GLN A 134 8.73 23.41 -8.78
C GLN A 134 9.17 24.75 -8.16
N GLU A 135 9.03 24.90 -6.83
CA GLU A 135 9.52 26.10 -6.15
C GLU A 135 11.03 26.27 -6.29
N LEU A 136 11.80 25.19 -6.14
CA LEU A 136 13.26 25.19 -6.35
C LEU A 136 13.63 25.56 -7.79
N GLU A 137 12.95 25.01 -8.78
CA GLU A 137 13.14 25.37 -10.19
C GLU A 137 12.90 26.86 -10.43
N THR A 138 11.82 27.43 -9.89
CA THR A 138 11.55 28.87 -10.06
C THR A 138 12.62 29.75 -9.40
N LYS A 139 13.20 29.31 -8.27
CA LYS A 139 14.31 30.01 -7.61
C LYS A 139 15.58 29.93 -8.45
N LEU A 140 15.87 28.78 -9.03
CA LEU A 140 17.02 28.57 -9.90
C LEU A 140 16.94 29.46 -11.15
N VAL A 141 15.79 29.50 -11.83
CA VAL A 141 15.57 30.39 -12.98
C VAL A 141 15.76 31.87 -12.62
N LYS A 142 15.33 32.30 -11.42
CA LYS A 142 15.57 33.67 -10.94
C LYS A 142 17.05 33.95 -10.69
N GLN A 143 17.80 32.97 -10.19
CA GLN A 143 19.25 33.10 -10.01
C GLN A 143 19.97 33.17 -11.36
N GLU A 144 19.61 32.32 -12.33
CA GLU A 144 20.15 32.35 -13.69
C GLU A 144 19.94 33.73 -14.35
N ARG A 145 18.73 34.30 -14.25
CA ARG A 145 18.47 35.65 -14.79
C ARG A 145 19.36 36.73 -14.16
N LYS A 146 19.60 36.64 -12.85
CA LYS A 146 20.50 37.58 -12.16
C LYS A 146 21.95 37.42 -12.61
N LEU A 147 22.39 36.19 -12.84
CA LEU A 147 23.74 35.93 -13.37
C LEU A 147 23.89 36.52 -14.78
N VAL A 148 22.93 36.29 -15.67
CA VAL A 148 22.93 36.89 -17.01
C VAL A 148 22.97 38.43 -16.96
N GLU A 149 22.21 39.05 -16.05
CA GLU A 149 22.26 40.51 -15.86
C GLU A 149 23.64 40.98 -15.38
N GLN A 150 24.28 40.23 -14.47
CA GLN A 150 25.64 40.54 -14.02
C GLN A 150 26.67 40.36 -15.13
N GLU A 151 26.56 39.32 -15.94
CA GLU A 151 27.43 39.09 -17.11
C GLU A 151 27.33 40.23 -18.11
N ASN A 152 26.12 40.69 -18.44
CA ASN A 152 25.93 41.84 -19.32
C ASN A 152 26.57 43.13 -18.77
N ARG A 153 26.43 43.38 -17.46
CA ARG A 153 27.05 44.54 -16.81
C ARG A 153 28.58 44.46 -16.80
N LEU A 154 29.14 43.26 -16.66
CA LEU A 154 30.59 43.04 -16.75
C LEU A 154 31.10 43.29 -18.17
N ALA A 155 30.37 42.82 -19.20
CA ALA A 155 30.72 43.08 -20.60
C ALA A 155 30.71 44.59 -20.92
N GLU A 156 29.70 45.34 -20.44
CA GLU A 156 29.67 46.80 -20.58
C GLU A 156 30.86 47.49 -19.88
N GLN A 157 31.25 47.01 -18.70
CA GLN A 157 32.42 47.54 -18.00
C GLN A 157 33.72 47.24 -18.76
N GLU A 158 33.86 46.05 -19.33
CA GLU A 158 35.00 45.65 -20.15
C GLU A 158 35.14 46.55 -21.38
N ASP A 159 34.05 46.83 -22.08
CA ASP A 159 34.00 47.77 -23.22
C ASP A 159 34.43 49.20 -22.84
N ILE A 160 34.07 49.65 -21.63
CA ILE A 160 34.47 50.97 -21.12
C ILE A 160 35.97 50.97 -20.82
N VAL A 161 36.48 49.93 -20.15
CA VAL A 161 37.91 49.81 -19.82
C VAL A 161 38.75 49.81 -21.08
N GLN A 162 38.40 49.00 -22.09
CA GLN A 162 39.12 48.97 -23.38
C GLN A 162 39.17 50.34 -24.07
N ARG A 163 38.07 51.11 -24.02
CA ARG A 163 38.02 52.48 -24.56
C ARG A 163 38.92 53.45 -23.79
N VAL A 164 38.96 53.34 -22.47
CA VAL A 164 39.82 54.17 -21.62
C VAL A 164 41.30 53.83 -21.84
N GLU A 165 41.64 52.55 -21.90
CA GLU A 165 43.01 52.08 -22.21
C GLU A 165 43.49 52.62 -23.56
N SER A 166 42.65 52.51 -24.59
CA SER A 166 42.95 53.07 -25.92
C SER A 166 43.21 54.58 -25.88
N LYS A 167 42.42 55.32 -25.10
CA LYS A 167 42.58 56.77 -24.94
C LYS A 167 43.87 57.13 -24.20
N ILE A 168 44.21 56.38 -23.14
CA ILE A 168 45.47 56.56 -22.41
C ILE A 168 46.67 56.28 -23.32
N ALA A 169 46.64 55.18 -24.08
CA ALA A 169 47.71 54.81 -25.00
C ALA A 169 47.96 55.89 -26.08
N TYR A 170 46.89 56.45 -26.65
CA TYR A 170 46.99 57.56 -27.60
C TYR A 170 47.62 58.80 -26.96
N GLN A 171 47.19 59.17 -25.75
CA GLN A 171 47.75 60.32 -25.04
C GLN A 171 49.22 60.11 -24.69
N SER A 172 49.60 58.94 -24.16
CA SER A 172 51.00 58.61 -23.85
C SER A 172 51.89 58.69 -25.09
N THR A 173 51.43 58.18 -26.23
CA THR A 173 52.16 58.27 -27.50
C THR A 173 52.35 59.73 -27.92
N GLY A 174 51.30 60.55 -27.83
CA GLY A 174 51.37 61.98 -28.15
C GLY A 174 52.36 62.75 -27.26
N TYR A 175 52.39 62.47 -25.95
CA TYR A 175 53.35 63.10 -25.03
C TYR A 175 54.81 62.75 -25.36
N TYR A 176 55.11 61.50 -25.70
CA TYR A 176 56.47 61.10 -26.08
C TYR A 176 56.95 61.78 -27.37
N CYS A 177 56.06 61.99 -28.36
CA CYS A 177 56.41 62.66 -29.61
C CYS A 177 56.70 64.17 -29.44
N ILE A 178 56.19 64.82 -28.39
CA ILE A 178 56.41 66.26 -28.13
C ILE A 178 57.73 66.51 -27.37
N LEU A 179 58.27 65.50 -26.68
CA LEU A 179 59.46 65.61 -25.83
C LEU A 179 60.77 65.18 -26.50
N GLN A 180 60.75 64.72 -27.76
CA GLN A 180 61.92 64.41 -28.60
C GLN A 180 62.22 65.54 -29.58
#